data_AF-A0A7G8GXR3-F1
#
_entry.id   AF-A0A7G8GXR3-F1
#
_cell.length_a   1.000
_cell.length_b   1.000
_cell.length_c   1.000
_cell.angle_alpha   90.00
_cell.angle_beta   90.00
_cell.angle_gamma   90.00
#
_symmetry.space_group_name_H-M   'P 1'
#
loop_
_entity.id
_entity.type
_entity.pdbx_description
1 polymer ?
#
loop_
_entity_poly.entity_id
_entity_poly.type
_entity_poly.pdbx_seq_one_letter_code
_entity_poly.pdbx_strand_id
1 'polypeptide(L)'
;MGLRLPMALLGLGGLIWTQPVGGFDREQVLEQMRRSRPADLKVLIERPAPVGTLSIGIYSVKPASSNPDTRSYSLWEESASDLNVYVESVNCSPEKPLRVKRTPSTVYVRTLNPGGPITDVNREDHLVWWAACVPEVAGTDPATLRQKALDLGFSTLIPEQQEQLPALAR
;
A
#
# COMPACT_ATOMS: atom_id res chain seq x y z
N MET A 1 10.74 -75.33 -43.93
CA MET A 1 11.20 -74.83 -42.60
C MET A 1 10.46 -73.52 -42.35
N GLY A 2 9.34 -73.51 -41.59
CA GLY A 2 9.27 -73.18 -40.14
C GLY A 2 9.32 -71.65 -39.96
N LEU A 3 8.43 -70.89 -39.30
CA LEU A 3 7.38 -71.01 -38.26
C LEU A 3 6.26 -69.98 -38.62
N ARG A 4 4.94 -70.21 -38.48
CA ARG A 4 4.02 -70.16 -37.30
C ARG A 4 4.05 -68.90 -36.40
N LEU A 5 2.99 -68.05 -36.57
CA LEU A 5 2.14 -67.27 -35.61
C LEU A 5 2.81 -66.38 -34.50
N PRO A 6 2.11 -65.45 -33.79
CA PRO A 6 0.73 -64.92 -33.90
C PRO A 6 0.56 -63.38 -33.70
N MET A 7 -0.72 -62.99 -33.81
CA MET A 7 -1.42 -61.80 -33.35
C MET A 7 -1.17 -61.40 -31.88
N ALA A 8 -1.05 -60.10 -31.60
CA ALA A 8 -1.33 -59.50 -30.29
C ALA A 8 -1.76 -58.03 -30.41
N LEU A 9 -3.05 -57.79 -30.15
CA LEU A 9 -3.61 -56.54 -29.64
C LEU A 9 -3.04 -56.25 -28.24
N LEU A 10 -3.12 -54.98 -27.80
CA LEU A 10 -2.97 -54.40 -26.43
C LEU A 10 -1.84 -53.35 -26.42
N GLY A 11 -2.02 -52.11 -26.00
CA GLY A 11 -3.16 -51.40 -25.43
C GLY A 11 -2.75 -49.94 -25.24
N LEU A 12 -3.73 -49.04 -25.27
CA LEU A 12 -3.59 -47.64 -24.86
C LEU A 12 -3.02 -47.57 -23.44
N GLY A 13 -1.98 -46.75 -23.27
CA GLY A 13 -1.38 -46.45 -21.97
C GLY A 13 -0.54 -45.19 -22.04
N GLY A 14 -1.13 -44.09 -22.54
CA GLY A 14 -0.51 -42.77 -22.45
C GLY A 14 -0.46 -42.37 -20.97
N LEU A 15 0.69 -42.57 -20.34
CA LEU A 15 1.02 -42.01 -19.03
C LEU A 15 0.95 -40.49 -19.13
N ILE A 16 -0.17 -39.91 -18.69
CA ILE A 16 -0.26 -38.49 -18.39
C ILE A 16 0.59 -38.30 -17.13
N TRP A 17 1.83 -37.86 -17.32
CA TRP A 17 2.65 -37.36 -16.23
C TRP A 17 2.02 -36.06 -15.74
N THR A 18 1.20 -36.16 -14.69
CA THR A 18 0.77 -34.97 -13.94
C THR A 18 2.01 -34.39 -13.28
N GLN A 19 2.61 -33.39 -13.92
CA GLN A 19 3.63 -32.57 -13.28
C GLN A 19 2.98 -31.96 -12.03
N PRO A 20 3.56 -32.13 -10.83
CA PRO A 20 3.10 -31.40 -9.67
C PRO A 20 3.30 -29.92 -10.00
N VAL A 21 2.19 -29.18 -10.08
CA VAL A 21 2.24 -27.72 -10.08
C VAL A 21 2.82 -27.36 -8.72
N GLY A 22 4.13 -27.15 -8.66
CA GLY A 22 4.81 -26.69 -7.46
C GLY A 22 4.15 -25.38 -7.05
N GLY A 23 3.39 -25.41 -5.95
CA GLY A 23 2.91 -24.19 -5.33
C GLY A 23 4.11 -23.31 -5.03
N PHE A 24 4.04 -22.03 -5.41
CA PHE A 24 5.09 -21.08 -5.10
C PHE A 24 5.31 -21.08 -3.57
N ASP A 25 6.56 -21.26 -3.14
CA ASP A 25 6.93 -21.11 -1.73
C ASP A 25 6.63 -19.67 -1.32
N ARG A 26 5.77 -19.50 -0.30
CA ARG A 26 5.31 -18.20 0.17
C ARG A 26 6.49 -17.30 0.54
N GLU A 27 7.56 -17.87 1.10
CA GLU A 27 8.76 -17.12 1.48
C GLU A 27 9.50 -16.60 0.24
N GLN A 28 9.61 -17.41 -0.82
CA GLN A 28 10.22 -17.00 -2.09
C GLN A 28 9.41 -15.90 -2.78
N VAL A 29 8.07 -15.99 -2.74
CA VAL A 29 7.19 -14.94 -3.28
C VAL A 29 7.37 -13.64 -2.50
N LEU A 30 7.36 -13.69 -1.17
CA LEU A 30 7.56 -12.50 -0.33
C LEU A 30 8.93 -11.88 -0.59
N GLU A 31 9.98 -12.68 -0.68
CA GLU A 31 11.34 -12.20 -0.95
C GLU A 31 11.46 -11.58 -2.36
N GLN A 32 10.82 -12.19 -3.36
CA GLN A 32 10.74 -11.60 -4.70
C GLN A 32 9.99 -10.26 -4.68
N MET A 33 8.87 -10.17 -3.95
CA MET A 33 8.12 -8.92 -3.82
C MET A 33 8.94 -7.85 -3.09
N ARG A 34 9.69 -8.19 -2.03
CA ARG A 34 10.62 -7.26 -1.34
C ARG A 34 11.68 -6.72 -2.28
N ARG A 35 12.24 -7.56 -3.16
CA ARG A 35 13.20 -7.13 -4.19
C ARG A 35 12.57 -6.22 -5.25
N SER A 36 11.25 -6.26 -5.39
CA SER A 36 10.49 -5.39 -6.30
C SER A 36 10.07 -4.04 -5.69
N ARG A 37 10.60 -3.68 -4.51
CA ARG A 37 10.39 -2.35 -3.91
C ARG A 37 10.67 -1.25 -4.96
N PRO A 38 9.71 -0.34 -5.19
CA PRO A 38 9.88 0.76 -6.14
C PRO A 38 11.09 1.62 -5.79
N ALA A 39 11.84 2.06 -6.80
CA ALA A 39 13.04 2.88 -6.58
C ALA A 39 12.71 4.27 -6.00
N ASP A 40 11.49 4.77 -6.23
CA ASP A 40 10.97 6.03 -5.68
C ASP A 40 10.30 5.85 -4.31
N LEU A 41 10.31 4.64 -3.72
CA LEU A 41 9.70 4.37 -2.42
C LEU A 41 10.34 5.21 -1.32
N LYS A 42 9.51 6.02 -0.66
CA LYS A 42 9.87 6.76 0.55
C LYS A 42 9.32 6.02 1.76
N VAL A 43 10.22 5.46 2.57
CA VAL A 43 9.86 4.86 3.85
C VAL A 43 9.47 5.97 4.83
N LEU A 44 8.32 5.82 5.48
CA LEU A 44 7.72 6.79 6.39
C LEU A 44 7.78 6.33 7.86
N ILE A 45 7.57 5.03 8.08
CA ILE A 45 7.60 4.42 9.41
C ILE A 45 8.35 3.10 9.30
N GLU A 46 9.27 2.87 10.21
CA GLU A 46 9.74 1.53 10.56
C GLU A 46 9.51 1.33 12.06
N ARG A 47 8.81 0.26 12.43
CA ARG A 47 8.56 -0.05 13.84
C ARG A 47 8.63 -1.54 14.11
N PRO A 48 9.04 -1.95 15.32
CA PRO A 48 8.98 -3.35 15.73
C PRO A 48 7.57 -3.93 15.59
N ALA A 49 7.48 -5.16 15.11
CA ALA A 49 6.25 -5.96 15.06
C ALA A 49 6.45 -7.25 15.86
N PRO A 50 5.39 -8.03 16.18
CA PRO A 50 5.54 -9.32 16.88
C PRO A 50 6.53 -10.27 16.19
N VAL A 51 6.66 -10.16 14.86
CA VAL A 51 7.69 -10.83 14.07
C VAL A 51 8.34 -9.80 13.15
N GLY A 52 9.64 -9.56 13.33
CA GLY A 52 10.43 -8.65 12.50
C GLY A 52 10.00 -7.18 12.64
N THR A 53 10.00 -6.47 11.51
CA THR A 53 9.72 -5.03 11.41
C THR A 53 8.52 -4.79 10.50
N LEU A 54 7.65 -3.86 10.88
CA LEU A 54 6.66 -3.27 9.99
C LEU A 54 7.27 -2.01 9.36
N SER A 55 7.32 -1.98 8.03
CA SER A 55 7.71 -0.82 7.24
C SER A 55 6.52 -0.29 6.46
N ILE A 56 6.24 1.01 6.58
CA ILE A 56 5.23 1.72 5.78
C ILE A 56 5.94 2.75 4.92
N GLY A 57 5.63 2.77 3.63
CA GLY A 57 6.18 3.74 2.69
C GLY A 57 5.17 4.20 1.64
N ILE A 58 5.54 5.24 0.90
CA ILE A 58 4.73 5.85 -0.15
C ILE A 58 5.53 5.98 -1.44
N TYR A 59 4.89 5.76 -2.58
CA TYR A 59 5.50 5.91 -3.90
C TYR A 59 4.45 6.25 -4.98
N SER A 60 4.89 6.57 -6.20
CA SER A 60 4.01 6.89 -7.34
C SER A 60 2.99 8.00 -7.04
N VAL A 61 3.41 9.00 -6.26
CA VAL A 61 2.58 10.17 -5.93
C VAL A 61 2.34 10.99 -7.20
N LYS A 62 1.07 11.21 -7.56
CA LYS A 62 0.68 11.96 -8.76
C LYS A 62 -0.58 12.79 -8.52
N PRO A 63 -0.75 13.95 -9.19
CA PRO A 63 -2.00 14.69 -9.19
C PRO A 63 -3.17 13.84 -9.69
N ALA A 64 -4.35 13.98 -9.08
CA ALA A 64 -5.57 13.41 -9.63
C ALA A 64 -6.07 14.29 -10.79
N SER A 65 -6.57 13.67 -11.86
CA SER A 65 -7.07 14.39 -13.03
C SER A 65 -8.32 15.24 -12.74
N SER A 66 -9.08 14.90 -11.71
CA SER A 66 -10.33 15.57 -11.35
C SER A 66 -10.17 16.78 -10.43
N ASN A 67 -9.04 16.92 -9.73
CA ASN A 67 -8.82 18.02 -8.78
C ASN A 67 -7.30 18.28 -8.60
N PRO A 68 -6.83 19.51 -8.85
CA PRO A 68 -5.41 19.87 -8.75
C PRO A 68 -4.83 19.79 -7.32
N ASP A 69 -5.66 19.83 -6.28
CA ASP A 69 -5.24 19.69 -4.88
C ASP A 69 -5.20 18.23 -4.43
N THR A 70 -5.73 17.31 -5.21
CA THR A 70 -5.75 15.89 -4.86
C THR A 70 -4.49 15.20 -5.38
N ARG A 71 -3.90 14.35 -4.54
CA ARG A 71 -2.81 13.44 -4.91
C ARG A 71 -3.27 12.01 -4.74
N SER A 72 -3.06 11.17 -5.75
CA SER A 72 -3.18 9.72 -5.67
C SER A 72 -1.79 9.12 -5.52
N TYR A 73 -1.67 8.06 -4.72
CA TYR A 73 -0.39 7.40 -4.45
C TYR A 73 -0.60 5.92 -4.15
N SER A 74 0.51 5.19 -4.13
CA SER A 74 0.57 3.82 -3.64
C SER A 74 1.23 3.79 -2.26
N LEU A 75 0.55 3.19 -1.29
CA LEU A 75 1.06 2.93 0.05
C LEU A 75 1.60 1.50 0.09
N TRP A 76 2.87 1.38 0.42
CA TRP A 76 3.58 0.12 0.63
C TRP A 76 3.53 -0.22 2.12
N GLU A 77 2.97 -1.37 2.47
CA GLU A 77 2.95 -1.89 3.83
C GLU A 77 3.61 -3.27 3.85
N GLU A 78 4.73 -3.39 4.55
CA GLU A 78 5.54 -4.61 4.56
C GLU A 78 5.83 -5.07 5.98
N SER A 79 5.63 -6.37 6.20
CA SER A 79 5.97 -7.07 7.43
C SER A 79 6.83 -8.31 7.14
N ALA A 80 7.24 -9.01 8.19
CA ALA A 80 7.93 -10.29 8.05
C ALA A 80 7.10 -11.35 7.29
N SER A 81 5.77 -11.31 7.43
CA SER A 81 4.85 -12.34 6.95
C SER A 81 3.97 -11.95 5.77
N ASP A 82 3.97 -10.67 5.39
CA ASP A 82 3.03 -10.12 4.42
C ASP A 82 3.54 -8.83 3.77
N LEU A 83 3.03 -8.54 2.58
CA LEU A 83 3.32 -7.32 1.83
C LEU A 83 2.06 -6.89 1.08
N ASN A 84 1.53 -5.73 1.44
CA ASN A 84 0.34 -5.15 0.86
C ASN A 84 0.65 -3.82 0.17
N VAL A 85 -0.03 -3.58 -0.95
CA VAL A 85 0.02 -2.29 -1.65
C VAL A 85 -1.39 -1.75 -1.77
N TYR A 86 -1.61 -0.55 -1.22
CA TYR A 86 -2.90 0.14 -1.27
C TYR A 86 -2.81 1.35 -2.19
N VAL A 87 -3.85 1.59 -2.98
CA VAL A 87 -3.98 2.85 -3.74
C VAL A 87 -4.91 3.77 -2.97
N GLU A 88 -4.37 4.91 -2.55
CA GLU A 88 -5.05 5.88 -1.69
C GLU A 88 -4.95 7.29 -2.30
N SER A 89 -5.62 8.25 -1.66
CA SER A 89 -5.54 9.65 -2.06
C SER A 89 -5.55 10.60 -0.89
N VAL A 90 -4.95 11.77 -1.06
CA VAL A 90 -5.04 12.90 -0.11
C VAL A 90 -5.51 14.15 -0.82
N ASN A 91 -6.12 15.06 -0.06
CA ASN A 91 -6.37 16.44 -0.50
C ASN A 91 -5.37 17.36 0.21
N CYS A 92 -4.62 18.14 -0.57
CA CYS A 92 -3.55 19.02 -0.11
C CYS A 92 -4.01 20.47 0.15
N SER A 93 -5.29 20.77 -0.05
CA SER A 93 -5.86 22.10 0.18
C SER A 93 -5.73 22.51 1.66
N PRO A 94 -5.34 23.77 1.95
CA PRO A 94 -5.35 24.33 3.30
C PRO A 94 -6.72 24.35 3.97
N GLU A 95 -7.79 24.38 3.19
CA GLU A 95 -9.16 24.46 3.70
C GLU A 95 -9.70 23.09 4.14
N LYS A 96 -9.33 22.03 3.41
CA LYS A 96 -9.86 20.67 3.60
C LYS A 96 -8.77 19.60 3.41
N PRO A 97 -7.72 19.59 4.26
CA PRO A 97 -6.71 18.55 4.24
C PRO A 97 -7.31 17.21 4.66
N LEU A 98 -7.20 16.21 3.78
CA LEU A 98 -7.85 14.91 3.95
C LEU A 98 -6.91 13.77 3.53
N ARG A 99 -7.09 12.59 4.13
CA ARG A 99 -6.62 11.30 3.61
C ARG A 99 -7.82 10.38 3.38
N VAL A 100 -7.83 9.69 2.24
CA VAL A 100 -8.89 8.77 1.84
C VAL A 100 -8.30 7.39 1.60
N LYS A 101 -8.70 6.43 2.45
CA LYS A 101 -8.36 5.01 2.31
C LYS A 101 -9.58 4.24 1.83
N ARG A 102 -9.41 3.44 0.77
CA ARG A 102 -10.50 2.64 0.18
C ARG A 102 -10.21 1.16 0.37
N THR A 103 -11.19 0.45 0.92
CA THR A 103 -11.24 -1.01 0.95
C THR A 103 -12.37 -1.48 0.02
N PRO A 104 -12.49 -2.79 -0.25
CA PRO A 104 -13.58 -3.31 -1.08
C PRO A 104 -14.98 -2.99 -0.56
N SER A 105 -15.16 -2.81 0.75
CA SER A 105 -16.46 -2.59 1.39
C SER A 105 -16.64 -1.20 2.00
N THR A 106 -15.57 -0.43 2.18
CA THR A 106 -15.60 0.79 2.97
C THR A 106 -14.62 1.84 2.45
N VAL A 107 -15.03 3.10 2.52
CA VAL A 107 -14.15 4.26 2.32
C VAL A 107 -13.99 4.97 3.67
N TYR A 108 -12.76 5.10 4.12
CA TYR A 108 -12.40 5.90 5.29
C TYR A 108 -11.91 7.25 4.83
N VAL A 109 -12.56 8.32 5.30
CA VAL A 109 -12.15 9.70 5.05
C VAL A 109 -11.66 10.28 6.37
N ARG A 110 -10.42 10.72 6.41
CA ARG A 110 -9.81 11.32 7.61
C ARG A 110 -9.51 12.78 7.34
N THR A 111 -10.15 13.65 8.09
CA THR A 111 -9.81 15.07 8.15
C THR A 111 -8.56 15.21 9.00
N LEU A 112 -7.55 15.84 8.42
CA LEU A 112 -6.26 16.05 9.07
C LEU A 112 -6.12 17.51 9.49
N ASN A 113 -5.21 17.75 10.43
CA ASN A 113 -4.86 19.10 10.85
C ASN A 113 -3.35 19.31 10.69
N PRO A 114 -2.84 19.55 9.48
CA PRO A 114 -1.40 19.75 9.28
C PRO A 114 -0.84 20.81 10.25
N GLY A 115 0.20 20.45 11.00
CA GLY A 115 0.77 21.28 12.06
C GLY A 115 0.01 21.31 13.39
N GLY A 116 -1.06 20.52 13.51
CA GLY A 116 -1.79 20.24 14.73
C GLY A 116 -1.12 19.21 15.64
N PRO A 117 -1.75 18.84 16.76
CA PRO A 117 -1.23 17.84 17.69
C PRO A 117 -1.10 16.45 17.06
N ILE A 118 0.05 15.80 17.29
CA ILE A 118 0.33 14.45 16.81
C ILE A 118 0.20 13.44 17.94
N THR A 119 -0.50 12.35 17.66
CA THR A 119 -0.73 11.20 18.54
C THR A 119 -0.33 9.92 17.82
N ASP A 120 -0.23 8.81 18.54
CA ASP A 120 0.06 7.51 17.90
C ASP A 120 -1.04 7.07 16.93
N VAL A 121 -2.27 7.56 17.10
CA VAL A 121 -3.42 7.22 16.27
C VAL A 121 -3.38 7.93 14.92
N ASN A 122 -3.01 9.22 14.88
CA ASN A 122 -3.04 10.02 13.64
C ASN A 122 -1.66 10.13 12.96
N ARG A 123 -0.57 9.72 13.61
CA ARG A 123 0.79 9.90 13.10
C ARG A 123 1.01 9.33 11.70
N GLU A 124 0.49 8.14 11.41
CA GLU A 124 0.61 7.55 10.07
C GLU A 124 -0.09 8.42 9.02
N ASP A 125 -1.31 8.86 9.29
CA ASP A 125 -2.06 9.69 8.35
C ASP A 125 -1.33 11.01 8.05
N HIS A 126 -0.73 11.61 9.08
CA HIS A 126 0.08 12.83 8.91
C HIS A 126 1.37 12.57 8.12
N LEU A 127 2.10 11.49 8.42
CA LEU A 127 3.31 11.13 7.67
C LEU A 127 3.02 10.92 6.18
N VAL A 128 1.93 10.20 5.88
CA VAL A 128 1.49 9.95 4.51
C VAL A 128 1.05 11.24 3.83
N TRP A 129 0.28 12.09 4.53
CA TRP A 129 -0.19 13.36 3.98
C TRP A 129 0.97 14.31 3.67
N TRP A 130 1.91 14.49 4.60
CA TRP A 130 3.09 15.33 4.40
C TRP A 130 3.93 14.84 3.23
N ALA A 131 4.19 13.53 3.15
CA ALA A 131 4.97 12.97 2.06
C ALA A 131 4.32 13.11 0.68
N ALA A 132 2.99 13.08 0.62
CA ALA A 132 2.25 13.25 -0.62
C ALA A 132 2.06 14.73 -1.04
N CYS A 133 1.80 15.62 -0.09
CA CYS A 133 1.47 17.01 -0.36
C CYS A 133 2.68 17.96 -0.36
N VAL A 134 3.71 17.65 0.42
CA VAL A 134 4.90 18.48 0.62
C VAL A 134 6.13 17.56 0.67
N PRO A 135 6.51 16.96 -0.47
CA PRO A 135 7.48 15.87 -0.51
C PRO A 135 8.87 16.25 0.03
N GLU A 136 9.21 17.54 0.12
CA GLU A 136 10.46 17.99 0.71
C GLU A 136 10.62 17.66 2.22
N VAL A 137 9.52 17.38 2.93
CA VAL A 137 9.54 17.01 4.36
C VAL A 137 9.16 15.55 4.60
N ALA A 138 9.07 14.73 3.54
CA ALA A 138 8.75 13.31 3.66
C ALA A 138 9.71 12.59 4.64
N GLY A 139 9.15 11.82 5.58
CA GLY A 139 9.91 11.12 6.63
C GLY A 139 10.31 11.98 7.83
N THR A 140 10.01 13.27 7.84
CA THR A 140 10.18 14.12 9.02
C THR A 140 9.05 13.83 10.02
N ASP A 141 9.35 13.87 11.33
CA ASP A 141 8.34 13.74 12.38
C ASP A 141 7.28 14.85 12.24
N PRO A 142 6.00 14.53 12.00
CA PRO A 142 4.97 15.55 11.82
C PRO A 142 4.80 16.47 13.03
N ALA A 143 5.20 16.02 14.23
CA ALA A 143 5.13 16.83 15.43
C ALA A 143 6.02 18.08 15.37
N THR A 144 7.04 18.08 14.50
CA THR A 144 7.96 19.21 14.32
C THR A 144 7.57 20.14 13.17
N LEU A 145 6.49 19.84 12.42
CA LEU A 145 6.13 20.53 11.17
C LEU A 145 5.12 21.67 11.36
N ARG A 146 4.83 22.08 12.60
CA ARG A 146 3.85 23.14 12.90
C ARG A 146 4.16 24.46 12.18
N GLN A 147 5.40 24.94 12.24
CA GLN A 147 5.76 26.22 11.60
C GLN A 147 5.61 26.13 10.08
N LYS A 148 6.10 25.04 9.46
CA LYS A 148 5.93 24.79 8.03
C LYS A 148 4.46 24.79 7.61
N ALA A 149 3.57 24.22 8.43
CA ALA A 149 2.13 24.25 8.15
C ALA A 149 1.55 25.66 8.18
N LEU A 150 1.92 26.48 9.16
CA LEU A 150 1.50 27.89 9.23
C LEU A 150 2.00 28.68 8.01
N ASP A 151 3.26 28.46 7.60
CA ASP A 151 3.86 29.13 6.44
C ASP A 151 3.15 28.75 5.12
N LEU A 152 2.57 27.55 5.06
CA LEU A 152 1.77 27.06 3.94
C LEU A 152 0.28 27.44 4.02
N GLY A 153 -0.13 28.17 5.07
CA GLY A 153 -1.49 28.67 5.23
C GLY A 153 -2.48 27.73 5.93
N PHE A 154 -2.02 26.66 6.58
CA PHE A 154 -2.88 25.78 7.37
C PHE A 154 -3.25 26.43 8.71
N SER A 155 -4.49 26.24 9.17
CA SER A 155 -4.98 26.86 10.41
C SER A 155 -4.36 26.25 11.67
N THR A 156 -3.88 25.00 11.60
CA THR A 156 -3.42 24.17 12.73
C THR A 156 -4.46 23.94 13.84
N LEU A 157 -5.72 24.29 13.57
CA LEU A 157 -6.85 24.23 14.51
C LEU A 157 -8.03 23.42 13.95
N ILE A 158 -7.79 22.63 12.91
CA ILE A 158 -8.81 21.75 12.32
C ILE A 158 -9.10 20.61 13.31
N PRO A 159 -10.37 20.37 13.70
CA PRO A 159 -10.73 19.17 14.44
C PRO A 159 -10.52 17.94 13.55
N GLU A 160 -9.61 17.05 13.96
CA GLU A 160 -9.39 15.79 13.24
C GLU A 160 -10.52 14.81 13.52
N GLN A 161 -11.00 14.16 12.46
CA GLN A 161 -12.08 13.19 12.55
C GLN A 161 -11.95 12.13 11.46
N GLN A 162 -12.51 10.95 11.72
CA GLN A 162 -12.64 9.89 10.74
C GLN A 162 -14.12 9.65 10.43
N GLU A 163 -14.45 9.67 9.16
CA GLU A 163 -15.75 9.30 8.63
C GLU A 163 -15.64 7.98 7.87
N GLN A 164 -16.67 7.14 8.01
CA GLN A 164 -16.76 5.85 7.34
C GLN A 164 -17.95 5.87 6.39
N LEU A 165 -17.68 5.61 5.11
CA LEU A 165 -18.68 5.58 4.05
C LEU A 165 -18.72 4.19 3.42
N PRO A 166 -19.90 3.70 2.97
CA PRO A 166 -19.97 2.48 2.19
C PRO A 166 -19.19 2.65 0.88
N ALA A 167 -18.46 1.62 0.46
CA ALA A 167 -17.89 1.61 -0.89
C ALA A 167 -19.05 1.51 -1.89
N LEU A 168 -19.16 2.50 -2.79
CA LEU A 168 -20.08 2.38 -3.92
C LEU A 168 -19.68 1.17 -4.75
N ALA A 169 -20.63 0.29 -5.04
CA ALA A 169 -20.42 -0.84 -5.94
C ALA A 169 -19.85 -0.32 -7.27
N ARG A 170 -18.77 -0.93 -7.74
CA ARG A 170 -18.15 -0.61 -9.03
C ARG A 170 -18.98 -1.13 -10.17
#